data_AF-A0A9E2YU84-F1
#
_entry.id   AF-A0A9E2YU84-F1
#
_cell.length_a   1.000
_cell.length_b   1.000
_cell.length_c   1.000
_cell.angle_alpha   90.00
_cell.angle_beta   90.00
_cell.angle_gamma   90.00
#
_symmetry.space_group_name_H-M   'P 1'
#
loop_
_entity.id
_entity.type
_entity.pdbx_description
1 polymer ?
#
loop_
_entity_poly.entity_id
_entity_poly.type
_entity_poly.pdbx_seq_one_letter_code
_entity_poly.pdbx_strand_id
1 'polypeptide(L)'
;MSGRRWWIVWLLFFSTSINYVNRQTLSVLAPVVSQEFHLNHTQLSQIFGAFQVSYAGTWLLGGLFLDAVGTRLGLSLAVIWWSLVSLATGLVNSGSALAGLRFLLGIGEGLNWPGASKTVAEFFPPKERSVAVAIFDSGSSVGGAVAALTIPWIALTFGWRAAFVFSGLLGFGWLAAWLALHRKPAGDGNAVQRPRVQDWVAMLGRRETWAIVAGRSLTDPIWWFYVFWLPQYLS
;
A
#
# COMPACT_ATOMS: atom_id res chain seq x y z
N MET A 1 4.78 1.31 -30.34
CA MET A 1 5.30 1.58 -28.97
C MET A 1 4.22 1.56 -27.87
N SER A 2 2.95 1.18 -28.14
CA SER A 2 1.85 1.21 -27.14
C SER A 2 1.93 0.10 -26.09
N GLY A 3 2.32 -1.13 -26.46
CA GLY A 3 2.34 -2.28 -25.53
C GLY A 3 3.34 -2.16 -24.37
N ARG A 4 4.46 -1.45 -24.54
CA ARG A 4 5.49 -1.30 -23.49
C ARG A 4 5.04 -0.45 -22.31
N ARG A 5 4.10 0.49 -22.51
CA ARG A 5 3.59 1.39 -21.47
C ARG A 5 2.66 0.67 -20.50
N TRP A 6 1.88 -0.28 -21.00
CA TRP A 6 0.96 -1.11 -20.21
C TRP A 6 1.67 -2.06 -19.23
N TRP A 7 2.92 -2.45 -19.50
CA TRP A 7 3.72 -3.22 -18.53
C TRP A 7 3.91 -2.47 -17.20
N ILE A 8 4.00 -1.15 -17.23
CA ILE A 8 4.09 -0.35 -15.99
C ILE A 8 2.80 -0.44 -15.19
N VAL A 9 1.65 -0.47 -15.84
CA VAL A 9 0.36 -0.65 -15.15
C VAL A 9 0.32 -2.01 -14.46
N TRP A 10 0.81 -3.07 -15.11
CA TRP A 10 0.94 -4.39 -14.48
C TRP A 10 1.93 -4.41 -13.32
N LEU A 11 3.05 -3.69 -13.43
CA LEU A 11 3.95 -3.52 -12.28
C LEU A 11 3.24 -2.82 -11.12
N LEU A 12 2.54 -1.71 -11.37
CA LEU A 12 1.78 -1.03 -10.33
C LEU A 12 0.69 -1.93 -9.74
N PHE A 13 -0.01 -2.72 -10.56
CA PHE A 13 -0.98 -3.74 -10.12
C PHE A 13 -0.35 -4.75 -9.15
N PHE A 14 0.84 -5.27 -9.46
CA PHE A 14 1.52 -6.20 -8.56
C PHE A 14 2.02 -5.51 -7.29
N SER A 15 2.45 -4.24 -7.37
CA SER A 15 2.80 -3.43 -6.19
C SER A 15 1.61 -3.30 -5.22
N THR A 16 0.43 -2.98 -5.77
CA THR A 16 -0.83 -2.96 -5.03
C THR A 16 -1.13 -4.30 -4.41
N SER A 17 -1.02 -5.37 -5.20
CA SER A 17 -1.35 -6.72 -4.76
C SER A 17 -0.49 -7.11 -3.57
N ILE A 18 0.81 -6.81 -3.61
CA ILE A 18 1.75 -7.05 -2.51
C ILE A 18 1.39 -6.22 -1.27
N ASN A 19 1.04 -4.94 -1.43
CA ASN A 19 0.55 -4.11 -0.32
C ASN A 19 -0.67 -4.75 0.36
N TYR A 20 -1.63 -5.24 -0.42
CA TYR A 20 -2.80 -5.90 0.15
C TYR A 20 -2.47 -7.24 0.79
N VAL A 21 -1.53 -8.01 0.24
CA VAL A 21 -0.99 -9.20 0.91
C VAL A 21 -0.41 -8.83 2.28
N ASN A 22 0.48 -7.84 2.36
CA ASN A 22 1.07 -7.40 3.64
C ASN A 22 0.02 -7.01 4.68
N ARG A 23 -1.01 -6.24 4.28
CA ARG A 23 -2.10 -5.81 5.16
C ARG A 23 -2.91 -7.00 5.66
N GLN A 24 -3.27 -7.90 4.74
CA GLN A 24 -4.05 -9.08 5.06
C GLN A 24 -3.27 -10.10 5.88
N THR A 25 -1.94 -10.15 5.79
CA THR A 25 -1.12 -11.06 6.59
C THR A 25 -1.42 -10.96 8.08
N LEU A 26 -1.47 -9.74 8.65
CA LEU A 26 -1.83 -9.61 10.07
C LEU A 26 -3.32 -9.83 10.32
N SER A 27 -4.20 -9.38 9.43
CA SER A 27 -5.64 -9.57 9.57
C SER A 27 -5.99 -11.06 9.71
N VAL A 28 -5.43 -11.89 8.82
CA VAL A 28 -5.60 -13.35 8.82
C VAL A 28 -4.94 -14.01 10.02
N LEU A 29 -3.78 -13.51 10.46
CA LEU A 29 -3.03 -14.08 11.58
C LEU A 29 -3.41 -13.48 12.94
N ALA A 30 -4.39 -12.58 12.99
CA ALA A 30 -4.80 -11.90 14.20
C ALA A 30 -5.17 -12.86 15.34
N PRO A 31 -5.90 -13.97 15.11
CA PRO A 31 -6.21 -14.92 16.18
C PRO A 31 -4.94 -15.58 16.75
N VAL A 32 -4.02 -16.00 15.88
CA VAL A 32 -2.77 -16.68 16.26
C VAL A 32 -1.85 -15.75 17.04
N VAL A 33 -1.64 -14.55 16.52
CA VAL A 33 -0.77 -13.53 17.14
C VAL A 33 -1.34 -13.05 18.47
N SER A 34 -2.68 -12.91 18.56
CA SER A 34 -3.34 -12.51 19.80
C SER A 34 -3.21 -13.57 20.88
N GLN A 35 -3.29 -14.86 20.53
CA GLN A 35 -3.05 -15.95 21.47
C GLN A 35 -1.59 -15.99 21.94
N GLU A 36 -0.62 -15.86 21.02
CA GLU A 36 0.81 -15.94 21.37
C GLU A 36 1.26 -14.78 22.27
N PHE A 37 0.79 -13.57 22.02
CA PHE A 37 1.18 -12.39 22.81
C PHE A 37 0.14 -12.02 23.89
N HIS A 38 -0.86 -12.87 24.12
CA HIS A 38 -1.96 -12.64 25.07
C HIS A 38 -2.62 -11.26 24.91
N LEU A 39 -2.85 -10.86 23.66
CA LEU A 39 -3.40 -9.54 23.34
C LEU A 39 -4.89 -9.49 23.63
N ASN A 40 -5.33 -8.45 24.33
CA ASN A 40 -6.75 -8.14 24.40
C ASN A 40 -7.21 -7.38 23.15
N HIS A 41 -8.52 -7.27 22.95
CA HIS A 41 -9.10 -6.58 21.79
C HIS A 41 -8.67 -5.11 21.68
N THR A 42 -8.45 -4.43 22.80
CA THR A 42 -7.96 -3.04 22.80
C THR A 42 -6.55 -2.94 22.24
N GLN A 43 -5.64 -3.82 22.65
CA GLN A 43 -4.27 -3.87 22.16
C GLN A 43 -4.22 -4.26 20.68
N LEU A 44 -5.01 -5.24 20.26
CA LEU A 44 -5.13 -5.61 18.84
C LEU A 44 -5.65 -4.43 18.00
N SER A 45 -6.66 -3.71 18.50
CA SER A 45 -7.19 -2.51 17.85
C SER A 45 -6.14 -1.41 17.74
N GLN A 46 -5.33 -1.19 18.79
CA GLN A 46 -4.22 -0.24 18.75
C GLN A 46 -3.16 -0.62 17.71
N ILE A 47 -2.85 -1.90 17.55
CA ILE A 47 -1.92 -2.39 16.53
C ILE A 47 -2.44 -2.09 15.12
N PHE A 48 -3.71 -2.37 14.83
CA PHE A 48 -4.33 -2.01 13.55
C PHE A 48 -4.40 -0.49 13.34
N GLY A 49 -4.73 0.27 14.40
CA GLY A 49 -4.81 1.72 14.38
C GLY A 49 -3.46 2.39 14.11
N ALA A 50 -2.36 1.84 14.63
CA ALA A 50 -1.00 2.37 14.41
C ALA A 50 -0.64 2.41 12.91
N PHE A 51 -1.02 1.38 12.15
CA PHE A 51 -0.90 1.39 10.70
C PHE A 51 -1.76 2.47 10.06
N GLN A 52 -3.03 2.60 10.45
CA GLN A 52 -3.96 3.55 9.83
C GLN A 52 -3.52 5.01 10.02
N VAL A 53 -3.05 5.36 11.23
CA VAL A 53 -2.58 6.72 11.54
C VAL A 53 -1.37 7.11 10.69
N SER A 54 -0.35 6.25 10.65
CA SER A 54 0.85 6.48 9.83
C SER A 54 0.54 6.50 8.33
N TYR A 55 -0.31 5.58 7.87
CA TYR A 55 -0.76 5.50 6.49
C TYR A 55 -1.49 6.78 6.04
N ALA A 56 -2.41 7.29 6.87
CA ALA A 56 -3.14 8.53 6.58
C ALA A 56 -2.20 9.74 6.47
N GLY A 57 -1.25 9.89 7.40
CA GLY A 57 -0.25 10.97 7.34
C GLY A 57 0.63 10.87 6.09
N THR A 58 1.02 9.66 5.72
CA THR A 58 1.84 9.42 4.53
C THR A 58 1.06 9.68 3.24
N TRP A 59 -0.24 9.39 3.18
CA TRP A 59 -1.06 9.75 2.02
C TRP A 59 -1.05 11.25 1.75
N LEU A 60 -1.14 12.07 2.80
CA LEU A 60 -1.14 13.53 2.70
C LEU A 60 0.22 14.07 2.24
N LEU A 61 1.31 13.57 2.81
CA LEU A 61 2.66 14.09 2.56
C LEU A 61 3.38 13.39 1.40
N GLY A 62 2.94 12.19 1.04
CA GLY A 62 3.61 11.32 0.08
C GLY A 62 3.68 11.91 -1.32
N GLY A 63 2.66 12.71 -1.69
CA GLY A 63 2.69 13.50 -2.91
C GLY A 63 3.91 14.44 -2.95
N LEU A 64 4.10 15.25 -1.91
CA LEU A 64 5.20 16.22 -1.82
C LEU A 64 6.57 15.52 -1.86
N PHE A 65 6.70 14.42 -1.12
CA PHE A 65 7.92 13.60 -1.15
C PHE A 65 8.22 13.09 -2.56
N LEU A 66 7.23 12.52 -3.25
CA LEU A 66 7.39 11.99 -4.60
C LEU A 66 7.66 13.08 -5.65
N ASP A 67 7.21 14.31 -5.44
CA ASP A 67 7.59 15.44 -6.30
C ASP A 67 9.06 15.81 -6.16
N ALA A 68 9.62 15.68 -4.95
CA ALA A 68 11.02 15.98 -4.68
C ALA A 68 11.97 14.88 -5.20
N VAL A 69 11.65 13.60 -4.95
CA VAL A 69 12.55 12.48 -5.29
C VAL A 69 12.24 11.82 -6.63
N GLY A 70 11.07 12.07 -7.20
CA GLY A 70 10.56 11.42 -8.41
C GLY A 70 9.92 10.04 -8.16
N THR A 71 9.03 9.64 -9.07
CA THR A 71 8.21 8.42 -8.97
C THR A 71 9.04 7.14 -8.93
N ARG A 72 10.04 6.99 -9.81
CA ARG A 72 10.90 5.79 -9.86
C ARG A 72 11.63 5.53 -8.55
N LEU A 73 12.34 6.54 -8.04
CA LEU A 73 13.13 6.42 -6.82
C LEU A 73 12.23 6.34 -5.59
N GLY A 74 11.22 7.20 -5.50
CA GLY A 74 10.30 7.22 -4.37
C GLY A 74 9.54 5.91 -4.17
N LEU A 75 9.02 5.30 -5.24
CA LEU A 75 8.40 3.96 -5.15
C LEU A 75 9.44 2.90 -4.78
N SER A 76 10.65 2.95 -5.31
CA SER A 76 11.72 2.00 -4.95
C SER A 76 12.05 2.06 -3.46
N LEU A 77 12.22 3.28 -2.92
CA LEU A 77 12.49 3.50 -1.50
C LEU A 77 11.34 3.03 -0.62
N ALA A 78 10.10 3.32 -1.03
CA ALA A 78 8.92 2.84 -0.33
C ALA A 78 8.88 1.30 -0.26
N VAL A 79 9.16 0.62 -1.39
CA VAL A 79 9.17 -0.84 -1.45
C VAL A 79 10.24 -1.44 -0.56
N ILE A 80 11.46 -0.92 -0.64
CA ILE A 80 12.56 -1.34 0.24
C ILE A 80 12.13 -1.19 1.69
N TRP A 81 11.56 -0.03 2.05
CA TRP A 81 11.13 0.25 3.41
C TRP A 81 10.06 -0.73 3.92
N TRP A 82 8.92 -0.85 3.23
CA TRP A 82 7.85 -1.73 3.71
C TRP A 82 8.26 -3.21 3.68
N SER A 83 9.14 -3.59 2.75
CA SER A 83 9.63 -4.98 2.65
C SER A 83 10.54 -5.30 3.84
N LEU A 84 11.48 -4.41 4.20
CA LEU A 84 12.33 -4.56 5.38
C LEU A 84 11.50 -4.59 6.68
N VAL A 85 10.50 -3.71 6.80
CA VAL A 85 9.60 -3.71 7.95
C VAL A 85 8.79 -5.01 8.03
N SER A 86 8.33 -5.55 6.90
CA SER A 86 7.64 -6.84 6.85
C SER A 86 8.54 -7.99 7.31
N LEU A 87 9.80 -8.04 6.82
CA LEU A 87 10.78 -9.02 7.28
C LEU A 87 11.04 -8.91 8.79
N ALA A 88 11.23 -7.67 9.29
CA ALA A 88 11.44 -7.41 10.71
C ALA A 88 10.24 -7.80 11.57
N THR A 89 9.03 -7.72 11.01
CA THR A 89 7.79 -8.16 11.70
C THR A 89 7.78 -9.65 11.97
N GLY A 90 8.40 -10.46 11.11
CA GLY A 90 8.58 -11.90 11.35
C GLY A 90 9.47 -12.21 12.56
N LEU A 91 10.24 -11.23 13.07
CA LEU A 91 11.18 -11.40 14.19
C LEU A 91 10.63 -10.85 15.51
N VAL A 92 9.37 -10.39 15.52
CA VAL A 92 8.79 -9.74 16.68
C VAL A 92 8.46 -10.74 17.79
N ASN A 93 8.65 -10.32 19.05
CA ASN A 93 8.37 -11.12 20.24
C ASN A 93 7.46 -10.40 21.26
N SER A 94 6.85 -9.29 20.86
CA SER A 94 5.96 -8.50 21.72
C SER A 94 4.92 -7.74 20.90
N GLY A 95 3.70 -7.65 21.43
CA GLY A 95 2.61 -6.88 20.82
C GLY A 95 2.90 -5.39 20.65
N SER A 96 3.66 -4.78 21.57
CA SER A 96 4.03 -3.36 21.44
C SER A 96 5.04 -3.12 20.32
N ALA A 97 6.01 -4.02 20.16
CA ALA A 97 6.94 -4.01 19.03
C ALA A 97 6.18 -4.24 17.71
N LEU A 98 5.15 -5.08 17.71
CA LEU A 98 4.28 -5.29 16.56
C LEU A 98 3.52 -4.01 16.18
N ALA A 99 2.97 -3.27 17.15
CA ALA A 99 2.35 -1.96 16.90
C ALA A 99 3.33 -0.97 16.28
N GLY A 100 4.56 -0.91 16.78
CA GLY A 100 5.63 -0.08 16.22
C GLY A 100 5.95 -0.44 14.77
N LEU A 101 6.12 -1.73 14.47
CA LEU A 101 6.36 -2.19 13.10
C LEU A 101 5.16 -1.94 12.18
N ARG A 102 3.92 -2.03 12.69
CA ARG A 102 2.73 -1.62 11.92
C ARG A 102 2.73 -0.15 11.56
N PHE A 103 3.13 0.71 12.50
CA PHE A 103 3.28 2.13 12.24
C PHE A 103 4.33 2.38 11.15
N LEU A 104 5.51 1.74 11.24
CA LEU A 104 6.54 1.87 10.21
C LEU A 104 6.08 1.32 8.85
N LEU A 105 5.28 0.26 8.83
CA LEU A 105 4.74 -0.31 7.60
C LEU A 105 3.81 0.69 6.89
N GLY A 106 2.95 1.38 7.66
CA GLY A 106 2.05 2.41 7.13
C GLY A 106 2.78 3.58 6.48
N ILE A 107 3.97 3.94 6.99
CA ILE A 107 4.85 4.96 6.37
C ILE A 107 5.33 4.55 4.97
N GLY A 108 5.68 3.27 4.78
CA GLY A 108 6.11 2.79 3.46
C GLY A 108 4.94 2.68 2.50
N GLU A 109 3.92 1.93 2.90
CA GLU A 109 2.78 1.60 2.04
C GLU A 109 1.96 2.82 1.62
N GLY A 110 1.95 3.87 2.45
CA GLY A 110 1.24 5.12 2.14
C GLY A 110 1.75 5.82 0.88
N LEU A 111 2.97 5.54 0.41
CA LEU A 111 3.52 6.12 -0.82
C LEU A 111 3.03 5.43 -2.10
N ASN A 112 2.46 4.22 -2.00
CA ASN A 112 2.12 3.41 -3.17
C ASN A 112 1.03 4.07 -4.05
N TRP A 113 -0.05 4.58 -3.45
CA TRP A 113 -1.17 5.19 -4.19
C TRP A 113 -0.82 6.53 -4.85
N PRO A 114 -0.21 7.50 -4.12
CA PRO A 114 0.31 8.71 -4.73
C PRO A 114 1.34 8.40 -5.83
N GLY A 115 2.24 7.44 -5.60
CA GLY A 115 3.29 7.05 -6.55
C GLY A 115 2.76 6.39 -7.81
N ALA A 116 1.81 5.46 -7.67
CA ALA A 116 1.14 4.79 -8.80
C ALA A 116 0.34 5.80 -9.63
N SER A 117 -0.44 6.67 -8.98
CA SER A 117 -1.24 7.69 -9.66
C SER A 117 -0.38 8.68 -10.44
N LYS A 118 0.73 9.14 -9.85
CA LYS A 118 1.71 10.00 -10.55
C LYS A 118 2.38 9.29 -11.71
N THR A 119 2.79 8.03 -11.52
CA THR A 119 3.37 7.22 -12.60
C THR A 119 2.39 7.05 -13.76
N VAL A 120 1.11 6.76 -13.50
CA VAL A 120 0.10 6.70 -14.56
C VAL A 120 -0.04 8.05 -15.27
N ALA A 121 -0.04 9.16 -14.54
CA ALA A 121 -0.11 10.50 -15.13
C ALA A 121 1.10 10.83 -16.02
N GLU A 122 2.29 10.34 -15.68
CA GLU A 122 3.53 10.51 -16.45
C GLU A 122 3.55 9.67 -17.74
N PHE A 123 2.97 8.47 -17.74
CA PHE A 123 3.08 7.52 -18.85
C PHE A 123 1.87 7.49 -19.79
N PHE A 124 0.70 7.97 -19.35
CA PHE A 124 -0.57 7.84 -20.09
C PHE A 124 -1.25 9.19 -20.41
N PRO A 125 -1.87 9.32 -21.59
CA PRO A 125 -2.70 10.47 -21.92
C PRO A 125 -4.00 10.49 -21.08
N PRO A 126 -4.62 11.66 -20.84
CA PRO A 126 -5.79 11.79 -19.94
C PRO A 126 -6.94 10.81 -20.19
N LYS A 127 -7.19 10.45 -21.45
CA LYS A 127 -8.25 9.51 -21.85
C LYS A 127 -8.01 8.07 -21.40
N GLU A 128 -6.77 7.67 -21.21
CA GLU A 128 -6.39 6.29 -20.85
C GLU A 128 -6.08 6.13 -19.35
N ARG A 129 -5.91 7.25 -18.62
CA ARG A 129 -5.52 7.24 -17.20
C ARG A 129 -6.55 6.54 -16.31
N SER A 130 -7.85 6.70 -16.57
CA SER A 130 -8.90 6.05 -15.78
C SER A 130 -8.82 4.53 -15.87
N VAL A 131 -8.59 3.98 -17.07
CA VAL A 131 -8.44 2.54 -17.28
C VAL A 131 -7.17 2.03 -16.62
N ALA A 132 -6.05 2.75 -16.76
CA ALA A 132 -4.80 2.40 -16.09
C ALA A 132 -4.93 2.42 -14.55
N VAL A 133 -5.65 3.40 -13.99
CA VAL A 133 -5.96 3.46 -12.56
C VAL A 133 -6.81 2.29 -12.12
N ALA A 134 -7.90 2.01 -12.83
CA ALA A 134 -8.79 0.89 -12.52
C ALA A 134 -8.05 -0.46 -12.54
N ILE A 135 -7.16 -0.66 -13.52
CA ILE A 135 -6.36 -1.89 -13.58
C ILE A 135 -5.44 -1.98 -12.37
N PHE A 136 -4.60 -0.98 -12.06
CA PHE A 136 -3.69 -1.15 -10.92
C PHE A 136 -4.42 -1.21 -9.57
N ASP A 137 -5.56 -0.53 -9.43
CA ASP A 137 -6.38 -0.54 -8.22
C ASP A 137 -7.04 -1.91 -8.00
N SER A 138 -7.44 -2.61 -9.07
CA SER A 138 -7.96 -3.99 -8.99
C SER A 138 -6.96 -4.99 -8.38
N GLY A 139 -5.67 -4.64 -8.35
CA GLY A 139 -4.65 -5.41 -7.64
C GLY A 139 -4.94 -5.53 -6.15
N SER A 140 -5.73 -4.63 -5.57
CA SER A 140 -6.16 -4.71 -4.17
C SER A 140 -7.00 -5.95 -3.88
N SER A 141 -7.99 -6.22 -4.75
CA SER A 141 -8.87 -7.38 -4.65
C SER A 141 -8.09 -8.68 -4.90
N VAL A 142 -7.20 -8.69 -5.90
CA VAL A 142 -6.37 -9.86 -6.21
C VAL A 142 -5.39 -10.14 -5.07
N GLY A 143 -4.73 -9.12 -4.53
CA GLY A 143 -3.86 -9.25 -3.37
C GLY A 143 -4.60 -9.82 -2.15
N GLY A 144 -5.82 -9.36 -1.89
CA GLY A 144 -6.65 -9.91 -0.82
C GLY A 144 -7.00 -11.39 -1.01
N ALA A 145 -7.40 -11.78 -2.23
CA ALA A 145 -7.71 -13.17 -2.57
C ALA A 145 -6.46 -14.08 -2.46
N VAL A 146 -5.32 -13.62 -2.97
CA VAL A 146 -4.04 -14.35 -2.84
C VAL A 146 -3.69 -14.52 -1.37
N ALA A 147 -3.79 -13.45 -0.57
CA ALA A 147 -3.47 -13.51 0.85
C ALA A 147 -4.33 -14.52 1.62
N ALA A 148 -5.65 -14.54 1.36
CA ALA A 148 -6.57 -15.46 2.00
C ALA A 148 -6.22 -16.94 1.75
N LEU A 149 -5.61 -17.26 0.59
CA LEU A 149 -5.20 -18.62 0.26
C LEU A 149 -3.77 -18.93 0.75
N THR A 150 -2.83 -18.01 0.53
CA THR A 150 -1.41 -18.27 0.78
C THR A 150 -1.02 -18.12 2.24
N ILE A 151 -1.58 -17.13 2.95
CA ILE A 151 -1.15 -16.81 4.32
C ILE A 151 -1.49 -17.94 5.31
N PRO A 152 -2.73 -18.49 5.35
CA PRO A 152 -3.02 -19.63 6.22
C PRO A 152 -2.17 -20.85 5.90
N TRP A 153 -1.98 -21.15 4.61
CA TRP A 153 -1.15 -22.29 4.18
C TRP A 153 0.30 -22.17 4.66
N ILE A 154 0.91 -20.98 4.51
CA ILE A 154 2.27 -20.72 5.01
C ILE A 154 2.31 -20.80 6.54
N ALA A 155 1.31 -20.25 7.22
CA ALA A 155 1.27 -20.23 8.67
C ALA A 155 1.17 -21.64 9.28
N LEU A 156 0.40 -22.54 8.65
CA LEU A 156 0.23 -23.91 9.10
C LEU A 156 1.46 -24.80 8.80
N THR A 157 2.23 -24.48 7.75
CA THR A 157 3.37 -25.31 7.31
C THR A 157 4.71 -24.83 7.86
N PHE A 158 4.92 -23.51 7.91
CA PHE A 158 6.20 -22.88 8.28
C PHE A 158 6.09 -21.94 9.49
N GLY A 159 4.88 -21.78 10.06
CA GLY A 159 4.60 -20.86 11.15
C GLY A 159 4.21 -19.46 10.69
N TRP A 160 3.46 -18.74 11.53
CA TRP A 160 2.92 -17.41 11.19
C TRP A 160 4.01 -16.36 10.90
N ARG A 161 5.18 -16.48 11.51
CA ARG A 161 6.34 -15.60 11.26
C ARG A 161 6.82 -15.69 9.81
N ALA A 162 6.78 -16.89 9.22
CA ALA A 162 7.17 -17.11 7.83
C ALA A 162 6.25 -16.38 6.83
N ALA A 163 4.99 -16.15 7.19
CA ALA A 163 4.07 -15.39 6.34
C ALA A 163 4.47 -13.92 6.19
N PHE A 164 5.02 -13.30 7.25
CA PHE A 164 5.59 -11.94 7.19
C PHE A 164 6.90 -11.87 6.41
N VAL A 165 7.71 -12.93 6.48
CA VAL A 165 8.92 -13.08 5.67
C VAL A 165 8.55 -13.20 4.19
N PHE A 166 7.60 -14.07 3.86
CA PHE A 166 7.09 -14.25 2.50
C PHE A 166 6.60 -12.94 1.90
N SER A 167 5.75 -12.20 2.62
CA SER A 167 5.21 -10.94 2.12
C SER A 167 6.28 -9.87 1.90
N GLY A 168 7.31 -9.83 2.76
CA GLY A 168 8.49 -8.98 2.56
C GLY A 168 9.33 -9.36 1.34
N LEU A 169 9.54 -10.66 1.10
CA LEU A 169 10.31 -11.14 -0.07
C LEU A 169 9.61 -10.84 -1.40
N LEU A 170 8.27 -10.88 -1.45
CA LEU A 170 7.52 -10.48 -2.63
C LEU A 170 7.83 -9.04 -3.06
N GLY A 171 7.99 -8.13 -2.09
CA GLY A 171 8.36 -6.74 -2.35
C GLY A 171 9.73 -6.60 -3.00
N PHE A 172 10.74 -7.38 -2.56
CA PHE A 172 12.06 -7.39 -3.20
C PHE A 172 12.04 -7.99 -4.61
N GLY A 173 11.24 -9.03 -4.83
CA GLY A 173 11.01 -9.58 -6.18
C GLY A 173 10.42 -8.53 -7.12
N TRP A 174 9.42 -7.79 -6.64
CA TRP A 174 8.86 -6.66 -7.38
C TRP A 174 9.88 -5.55 -7.62
N LEU A 175 10.68 -5.18 -6.62
CA LEU A 175 11.70 -4.14 -6.73
C LEU A 175 12.71 -4.45 -7.84
N ALA A 176 13.15 -5.71 -7.95
CA ALA A 176 14.04 -6.14 -9.02
C ALA A 176 13.40 -5.92 -10.41
N ALA A 177 12.14 -6.31 -10.56
CA ALA A 177 11.38 -6.09 -11.79
C ALA A 177 11.18 -4.60 -12.08
N TRP A 178 10.86 -3.79 -11.06
CA TRP A 178 10.69 -2.35 -11.18
C TRP A 178 11.97 -1.66 -11.65
N LEU A 179 13.11 -1.96 -11.03
CA LEU A 179 14.38 -1.34 -11.40
C LEU A 179 14.81 -1.74 -12.82
N ALA A 180 14.54 -2.98 -13.26
CA ALA A 180 14.88 -3.47 -14.60
C ALA A 180 13.97 -2.90 -15.70
N LEU A 181 12.66 -2.85 -15.46
CA LEU A 181 11.65 -2.56 -16.47
C LEU A 181 11.20 -1.09 -16.47
N HIS A 182 11.34 -0.38 -15.34
CA HIS A 182 10.98 1.04 -15.26
C HIS A 182 12.04 1.89 -15.98
N ARG A 183 11.88 2.02 -17.29
CA ARG A 183 12.57 3.02 -18.11
C ARG A 183 11.59 4.14 -18.42
N LYS A 184 11.97 5.38 -18.07
CA LYS A 184 11.26 6.56 -18.57
C LYS A 184 11.19 6.45 -20.09
N PRO A 185 10.05 6.79 -20.74
CA PRO A 185 9.98 6.79 -22.19
C PRO A 185 11.08 7.72 -22.70
N ALA A 186 12.04 7.18 -23.46
CA ALA A 186 13.02 8.01 -24.15
C ALA A 186 12.27 8.76 -25.26
N GLY A 187 12.21 10.09 -25.12
CA GLY A 187 11.59 10.98 -26.10
C GLY A 187 10.07 11.06 -25.98
N ASP A 188 9.60 12.11 -25.32
CA ASP A 188 9.08 13.28 -26.04
C ASP A 188 9.40 14.50 -25.19
N GLY A 189 10.19 15.42 -25.72
CA GLY A 189 10.56 16.70 -25.11
C GLY A 189 9.39 17.67 -24.92
N ASN A 190 8.16 17.16 -24.90
CA ASN A 190 7.04 17.91 -24.38
C ASN A 190 7.16 17.84 -22.87
N ALA A 191 7.82 18.85 -22.30
CA ALA A 191 7.69 19.19 -20.90
C ALA A 191 6.20 19.12 -20.57
N VAL A 192 5.77 18.02 -19.95
CA VAL A 192 4.44 17.94 -19.33
C VAL A 192 4.45 19.15 -18.42
N GLN A 193 3.68 20.17 -18.79
CA GLN A 193 3.53 21.37 -17.97
C GLN A 193 3.21 20.84 -16.59
N ARG A 194 4.17 20.95 -15.67
CA ARG A 194 3.91 20.62 -14.28
C ARG A 194 2.70 21.47 -13.94
N PRO A 195 1.52 20.87 -13.69
CA PRO A 195 0.38 21.68 -13.31
C PRO A 195 0.88 22.54 -12.16
N ARG A 196 0.72 23.88 -12.28
CA ARG A 196 1.09 24.82 -11.21
C ARG A 196 0.60 24.18 -9.92
N VAL A 197 1.49 24.05 -8.92
CA VAL A 197 1.14 23.52 -7.60
C VAL A 197 -0.11 24.28 -7.19
N GLN A 198 -1.27 23.63 -7.34
CA GLN A 198 -2.51 24.21 -6.87
C GLN A 198 -2.32 24.24 -5.38
N ASP A 199 -2.56 25.40 -4.80
CA ASP A 199 -2.48 25.54 -3.36
C ASP A 199 -3.55 24.61 -2.76
N TRP A 200 -3.11 23.44 -2.30
CA TRP A 200 -4.00 22.41 -1.74
C TRP A 200 -4.77 22.98 -0.54
N VAL A 201 -4.18 23.98 0.14
CA VAL A 201 -4.83 24.74 1.21
C VAL A 201 -6.02 25.54 0.68
N ALA A 202 -5.92 26.12 -0.52
CA ALA A 202 -7.04 26.82 -1.15
C ALA A 202 -8.22 25.88 -1.47
N MET A 203 -7.98 24.57 -1.64
CA MET A 203 -9.07 23.59 -1.80
C MET A 203 -9.86 23.37 -0.52
N LEU A 204 -9.27 23.62 0.67
CA LEU A 204 -9.97 23.52 1.96
C LEU A 204 -11.04 24.62 2.12
N GLY A 205 -10.97 25.71 1.35
CA GLY A 205 -12.01 26.75 1.34
C GLY A 205 -13.26 26.37 0.56
N ARG A 206 -13.26 25.26 -0.19
CA ARG A 206 -14.38 24.85 -1.05
C ARG A 206 -15.34 23.92 -0.30
N ARG A 207 -16.64 24.23 -0.35
CA ARG A 207 -17.70 23.41 0.29
C ARG A 207 -17.78 22.01 -0.32
N GLU A 208 -17.49 21.89 -1.62
CA GLU A 208 -17.46 20.63 -2.36
C GLU A 208 -16.39 19.68 -1.81
N THR A 209 -15.22 20.22 -1.42
CA THR A 209 -14.14 19.44 -0.78
C THR A 209 -14.64 18.80 0.50
N TRP A 210 -15.31 19.59 1.36
CA TRP A 210 -15.84 19.09 2.63
C TRP A 210 -17.00 18.11 2.45
N ALA A 211 -17.84 18.28 1.42
CA ALA A 211 -18.88 17.30 1.10
C ALA A 211 -18.27 15.95 0.73
N ILE A 212 -17.20 15.93 -0.07
CA ILE A 212 -16.46 14.71 -0.43
C ILE A 212 -15.79 14.11 0.80
N VAL A 213 -15.11 14.92 1.62
CA VAL A 213 -14.45 14.46 2.85
C VAL A 213 -15.45 13.84 3.82
N ALA A 214 -16.60 14.48 4.03
CA ALA A 214 -17.66 13.95 4.89
C ALA A 214 -18.23 12.64 4.33
N GLY A 215 -18.53 12.60 3.03
CA GLY A 215 -19.02 11.40 2.36
C GLY A 215 -18.06 10.21 2.46
N ARG A 216 -16.76 10.45 2.22
CA ARG A 216 -15.72 9.41 2.35
C ARG A 216 -15.49 8.99 3.79
N SER A 217 -15.50 9.94 4.73
CA SER A 217 -15.33 9.63 6.16
C SER A 217 -16.43 8.70 6.70
N LEU A 218 -17.62 8.72 6.10
CA LEU A 218 -18.72 7.82 6.47
C LEU A 218 -18.58 6.42 5.84
N THR A 219 -18.00 6.31 4.65
CA THR A 219 -17.95 5.05 3.89
C THR A 219 -16.62 4.31 4.02
N ASP A 220 -15.49 5.01 4.09
CA ASP A 220 -14.16 4.41 4.18
C ASP A 220 -13.97 3.52 5.44
N PRO A 221 -14.54 3.83 6.63
CA PRO A 221 -14.45 2.94 7.78
C PRO A 221 -15.03 1.53 7.54
N ILE A 222 -16.08 1.42 6.72
CA ILE A 222 -16.70 0.13 6.38
C ILE A 222 -15.69 -0.75 5.63
N TRP A 223 -14.96 -0.17 4.69
CA TRP A 223 -13.91 -0.88 3.95
C TRP A 223 -12.77 -1.34 4.88
N TRP A 224 -12.30 -0.45 5.75
CA TRP A 224 -11.23 -0.78 6.69
C TRP A 224 -11.64 -1.86 7.71
N PHE A 225 -12.91 -1.90 8.09
CA PHE A 225 -13.45 -2.99 8.90
C PHE A 225 -13.30 -4.34 8.17
N TYR A 226 -13.72 -4.44 6.90
CA TYR A 226 -13.57 -5.67 6.13
C TYR A 226 -12.10 -6.09 5.96
N VAL A 227 -11.19 -5.13 5.78
CA VAL A 227 -9.77 -5.44 5.58
C VAL A 227 -9.11 -5.98 6.85
N PHE A 228 -9.40 -5.41 8.02
CA PHE A 228 -8.65 -5.74 9.25
C PHE A 228 -9.37 -6.68 10.21
N TRP A 229 -10.70 -6.67 10.22
CA TRP A 229 -11.47 -7.36 11.24
C TRP A 229 -12.26 -8.55 10.71
N LEU A 230 -12.44 -8.68 9.39
CA LEU A 230 -13.26 -9.74 8.82
C LEU A 230 -12.77 -11.15 9.22
N PRO A 231 -11.47 -11.50 9.15
CA PRO A 231 -11.03 -12.84 9.55
C PRO A 231 -11.28 -13.10 11.04
N GLN A 232 -10.98 -12.12 11.90
CA GLN A 232 -11.17 -12.21 13.35
C GLN A 232 -12.65 -12.27 13.76
N TYR A 233 -13.55 -11.68 12.96
CA TYR A 233 -14.99 -11.72 13.19
C TYR A 233 -15.60 -13.09 12.87
N LEU A 234 -14.99 -13.84 11.95
CA LEU A 234 -15.47 -15.14 11.49
C LEU A 234 -14.83 -16.34 12.22
N SER A 235 -13.80 -16.10 13.04
CA SER A 235 -13.07 -17.11 13.84
C SER A 235 -13.56 -17.19 15.27
#